data_AF-A0AA90Q1B9-F1
#
_entry.id   AF-A0AA90Q1B9-F1
#
_cell.length_a   1.000
_cell.length_b   1.000
_cell.length_c   1.000
_cell.angle_alpha   90.00
_cell.angle_beta   90.00
_cell.angle_gamma   90.00
#
_symmetry.space_group_name_H-M   'P 1'
#
loop_
_entity.id
_entity.type
_entity.pdbx_description
1 polymer ?
#
loop_
_entity_poly.entity_id
_entity_poly.type
_entity_poly.pdbx_seq_one_letter_code
_entity_poly.pdbx_strand_id
1 'polypeptide(L)' 'MSNTVYKTSFALSEDDFKMLEELAASRGVTKGDIVRQALSDFNFFQEMREKGGHILIEDKDRKLSKVIFP' A
#
# COMPACT_ATOMS: atom_id res chain seq x y z
N MET A 1 -1.71 -7.05 -25.28
CA MET A 1 -0.61 -6.47 -24.48
C MET A 1 0.11 -7.63 -23.81
N SER A 2 1.42 -7.77 -23.94
CA SER A 2 2.13 -8.88 -23.25
C SER A 2 2.20 -8.58 -21.76
N ASN A 3 1.68 -9.49 -20.93
CA ASN A 3 1.90 -9.45 -19.49
C ASN A 3 3.33 -9.96 -19.20
N THR A 4 4.31 -9.09 -19.42
CA THR A 4 5.70 -9.42 -19.10
C THR A 4 5.85 -9.45 -17.58
N VAL A 5 6.15 -10.63 -17.04
CA VAL A 5 6.35 -10.83 -15.60
C VAL A 5 7.83 -10.65 -15.27
N TYR A 6 8.12 -9.71 -14.38
CA TYR A 6 9.46 -9.48 -13.84
C TYR A 6 9.57 -10.07 -12.43
N LYS A 7 10.75 -10.63 -12.10
CA LYS A 7 11.06 -11.13 -10.76
C LYS A 7 12.00 -10.15 -10.06
N THR A 8 11.77 -9.92 -8.78
CA THR A 8 12.60 -9.07 -7.92
C THR A 8 12.81 -9.75 -6.58
N SER A 9 13.91 -9.40 -5.91
CA SER A 9 14.28 -9.91 -4.58
C SER A 9 14.77 -8.75 -3.72
N PHE A 10 14.31 -8.70 -2.48
CA PHE A 10 14.73 -7.72 -1.48
C PHE A 10 14.74 -8.39 -0.11
N ALA A 11 15.52 -7.85 0.81
CA ALA A 11 15.56 -8.31 2.19
C ALA A 11 14.51 -7.60 3.03
N LEU A 12 13.93 -8.31 3.99
CA LEU A 12 13.04 -7.78 5.02
C LEU A 12 13.57 -8.20 6.39
N SER A 13 13.22 -7.42 7.42
CA SER A 13 13.35 -7.91 8.79
C SER A 13 12.40 -9.09 9.02
N GLU A 14 12.66 -9.90 10.04
CA GLU A 14 11.78 -11.02 10.38
C GLU A 14 10.36 -10.54 10.73
N ASP A 15 10.27 -9.43 11.47
CA ASP A 15 9.00 -8.85 11.89
C ASP A 15 8.19 -8.31 10.71
N ASP A 16 8.83 -7.61 9.78
CA ASP A 16 8.17 -7.12 8.55
C ASP A 16 7.69 -8.29 7.68
N PHE A 17 8.48 -9.36 7.61
CA PHE A 17 8.11 -10.55 6.85
C PHE A 17 6.90 -11.26 7.47
N LYS A 18 6.84 -11.41 8.80
CA LYS A 18 5.68 -11.98 9.51
C LYS A 18 4.42 -11.13 9.28
N MET A 19 4.53 -9.82 9.41
CA MET A 19 3.42 -8.90 9.13
C MET A 19 2.92 -9.05 7.69
N LEU A 20 3.81 -9.15 6.72
CA LEU A 20 3.46 -9.38 5.32
C LEU A 20 2.71 -10.70 5.10
N GLU A 21 3.12 -11.77 5.81
CA GLU A 21 2.44 -13.07 5.76
C GLU A 21 1.04 -13.02 6.36
N GLU A 22 0.86 -12.37 7.50
CA GLU A 22 -0.44 -12.19 8.16
C GLU A 22 -1.41 -11.37 7.30
N LEU A 23 -0.91 -10.31 6.66
CA LEU A 23 -1.71 -9.48 5.74
C LEU A 23 -2.12 -10.26 4.48
N ALA A 24 -1.22 -11.07 3.93
CA ALA A 24 -1.53 -11.91 2.78
C ALA A 24 -2.57 -12.97 3.14
N ALA A 25 -2.40 -13.64 4.29
CA ALA A 25 -3.31 -14.67 4.77
C ALA A 25 -4.71 -14.13 5.08
N SER A 26 -4.81 -13.01 5.82
CA SER A 26 -6.09 -12.41 6.20
C SER A 26 -6.93 -11.92 5.00
N ARG A 27 -6.29 -11.62 3.87
CA ARG A 27 -6.93 -11.14 2.65
C ARG A 27 -7.08 -12.21 1.56
N GLY A 28 -6.53 -13.41 1.77
CA GLY A 28 -6.56 -14.49 0.78
C GLY A 28 -5.81 -14.17 -0.52
N VAL A 29 -4.74 -13.38 -0.45
CA VAL A 29 -3.93 -12.94 -1.62
C VAL A 29 -2.46 -13.31 -1.44
N THR A 30 -1.65 -13.14 -2.48
CA THR A 30 -0.21 -13.41 -2.37
C THR A 30 0.52 -12.26 -1.68
N LYS A 31 1.67 -12.55 -1.06
CA LYS A 31 2.58 -11.52 -0.53
C LYS A 31 2.95 -10.46 -1.58
N GLY A 32 3.12 -10.89 -2.83
CA GLY A 32 3.41 -10.01 -3.96
C GLY A 32 2.27 -9.03 -4.25
N ASP A 33 1.02 -9.45 -4.07
CA ASP A 33 -0.14 -8.57 -4.24
C ASP A 33 -0.17 -7.49 -3.15
N ILE A 34 0.12 -7.86 -1.90
CA ILE A 34 0.23 -6.91 -0.79
C ILE A 34 1.33 -5.87 -1.07
N VAL A 35 2.51 -6.31 -1.51
CA VAL A 35 3.62 -5.40 -1.83
C VAL A 35 3.27 -4.48 -3.00
N ARG A 36 2.59 -5.00 -4.04
CA ARG A 36 2.14 -4.16 -5.17
C ARG A 36 1.11 -3.12 -4.74
N GLN A 37 0.15 -3.49 -3.89
CA GLN A 37 -0.83 -2.55 -3.35
C GLN A 37 -0.13 -1.47 -2.52
N ALA A 38 0.77 -1.86 -1.61
CA ALA A 38 1.50 -0.92 -0.77
C ALA A 38 2.34 0.08 -1.60
N LEU A 39 2.98 -0.38 -2.67
CA LEU A 39 3.72 0.51 -3.60
C LEU A 39 2.78 1.47 -4.34
N SER A 40 1.62 0.99 -4.78
CA SER A 40 0.61 1.84 -5.44
C SER A 40 0.11 2.92 -4.48
N ASP A 41 -0.24 2.53 -3.25
CA ASP A 41 -0.71 3.45 -2.22
C ASP A 41 0.37 4.48 -1.87
N PHE A 42 1.61 4.02 -1.65
CA PHE A 42 2.74 4.90 -1.37
C PHE A 42 2.94 5.94 -2.48
N ASN A 43 2.93 5.52 -3.74
CA ASN A 43 3.08 6.44 -4.87
C ASN A 43 1.95 7.47 -4.92
N PHE A 44 0.71 7.05 -4.69
CA PHE A 44 -0.43 7.97 -4.61
C PHE A 44 -0.26 8.99 -3.48
N PHE A 45 0.13 8.55 -2.28
CA PHE A 45 0.36 9.46 -1.15
C PHE A 45 1.50 10.45 -1.42
N GLN A 46 2.58 10.02 -2.07
CA GLN A 46 3.68 10.91 -2.46
C GLN A 46 3.24 11.92 -3.51
N GLU A 47 2.53 11.48 -4.56
CA GLU A 47 2.03 12.37 -5.59
C GLU A 47 1.08 13.44 -5.01
N MET A 48 0.19 13.03 -4.11
CA MET A 48 -0.73 13.95 -3.43
C MET A 48 0.02 14.95 -2.56
N ARG A 49 1.10 14.53 -1.89
CA ARG A 49 1.95 15.43 -1.12
C ARG A 49 2.66 16.45 -2.01
N GLU A 50 3.32 16.00 -3.06
CA GLU A 50 4.10 16.86 -3.97
C GLU A 50 3.24 17.89 -4.71
N LYS A 51 2.00 17.51 -5.06
CA LYS A 51 1.07 18.39 -5.79
C LYS A 51 0.22 19.28 -4.89
N GLY A 52 0.39 19.21 -3.56
CA GLY A 52 -0.44 19.95 -2.60
C GLY A 52 -1.90 19.46 -2.54
N GLY A 53 -2.13 18.20 -2.88
CA GLY A 53 -3.44 17.56 -2.84
C GLY A 53 -3.93 17.29 -1.41
N HIS A 54 -5.22 16.99 -1.31
CA HIS A 54 -5.86 16.61 -0.05
C HIS A 54 -6.43 15.21 -0.14
N ILE A 55 -6.33 14.45 0.95
CA ILE A 55 -6.88 13.10 1.03
C ILE A 55 -8.03 13.10 2.03
N LEU A 56 -9.15 12.51 1.64
CA LEU A 56 -10.28 12.24 2.51
C LEU A 56 -10.23 10.78 2.95
N ILE A 57 -10.28 10.56 4.25
CA ILE A 57 -10.33 9.24 4.86
C ILE A 57 -11.70 9.08 5.51
N GLU A 58 -12.42 8.05 5.12
CA GLU A 58 -13.66 7.61 5.78
C GLU A 58 -13.31 6.48 6.74
N ASP A 59 -13.62 6.64 8.02
CA ASP A 59 -13.47 5.55 8.99
C ASP A 59 -14.65 4.56 8.92
N LYS A 60 -14.62 3.54 9.77
CA LYS A 60 -15.66 2.50 9.83
C LYS A 60 -17.04 3.04 10.24
N ASP A 61 -17.07 4.21 10.90
CA ASP A 61 -18.28 4.87 11.37
C ASP A 61 -18.78 5.93 10.37
N ARG A 62 -18.23 5.96 9.15
CA ARG A 62 -18.53 6.93 8.08
C ARG A 62 -18.14 8.36 8.41
N LYS A 63 -17.23 8.56 9.36
CA LYS A 63 -16.71 9.89 9.67
C LYS A 63 -15.60 10.22 8.69
N LEU A 64 -15.76 11.37 8.03
CA LEU A 64 -14.77 11.90 7.10
C LEU A 64 -13.72 12.73 7.84
N SER A 65 -12.45 12.43 7.59
CA SER A 65 -11.29 13.18 8.06
C SER A 65 -10.44 13.64 6.87
N LYS A 66 -10.03 14.91 6.88
CA LYS A 66 -9.17 15.48 5.83
C LYS A 66 -7.70 15.45 6.29
N VAL A 67 -6.85 14.82 5.48
CA VAL A 67 -5.39 14.89 5.65
C VAL A 67 -4.85 15.97 4.73
N ILE A 68 -4.11 16.91 5.32
CA ILE A 68 -3.41 17.99 4.61
C ILE A 68 -1.92 17.72 4.80
N PHE A 69 -1.22 17.54 3.68
CA PHE A 69 0.23 17.47 3.71
C PHE A 69 0.80 18.90 3.74
N PRO A 70 1.75 19.20 4.64
CA PRO A 70 2.43 20.50 4.69
C PRO A 70 3.37 20.71 3.50
#